data_AF-A0A7C4Y3M8-F1
#
_entry.id   AF-A0A7C4Y3M8-F1
#
_cell.length_a   1.000
_cell.length_b   1.000
_cell.length_c   1.000
_cell.angle_alpha   90.00
_cell.angle_beta   90.00
_cell.angle_gamma   90.00
#
_symmetry.space_group_name_H-M   'P 1'
#
loop_
_entity.id
_entity.type
_entity.pdbx_description
1 polymer ?
#
loop_
_entity_poly.entity_id
_entity_poly.type
_entity_poly.pdbx_seq_one_letter_code
_entity_poly.pdbx_strand_id
1 'polypeptide(L)'
;MSFKRFRFSYKETAVTILAEDESFFETAVKAILRARNEIEVYVKLNPYFLISYEPIGCRNCRIGGIVEEMCKAARLANVGPMASVAGAIAQFAVDKMVESGAKIAVIDNGGDIAIHSDRELRIGIYPSKIALLVPPSDRIAVCTSSGKIGPSVSFGLADSATVIAENAAIADAFATALGNQIRDFGKVELENCVGEFYSKNRNYIKAVL
;
A
#
# COMPACT_ATOMS: atom_id res chain seq x y z
N MET A 1 13.15 -20.76 11.85
CA MET A 1 11.67 -20.81 11.89
C MET A 1 11.15 -20.58 10.50
N SER A 2 10.31 -21.46 9.95
CA SER A 2 9.66 -21.21 8.65
C SER A 2 8.40 -20.37 8.86
N PHE A 3 8.04 -19.53 7.88
CA PHE A 3 6.72 -18.91 7.80
C PHE A 3 5.81 -19.74 6.90
N LYS A 4 4.50 -19.60 7.08
CA LYS A 4 3.46 -20.19 6.24
C LYS A 4 2.84 -19.09 5.38
N ARG A 5 2.32 -19.51 4.22
CA ARG A 5 1.57 -18.65 3.30
C ARG A 5 0.09 -18.99 3.40
N PHE A 6 -0.72 -17.99 3.75
CA PHE A 6 -2.16 -18.08 3.80
C PHE A 6 -2.79 -17.17 2.74
N ARG A 7 -4.05 -17.45 2.40
CA ARG A 7 -4.87 -16.58 1.57
C ARG A 7 -6.16 -16.26 2.31
N PHE A 8 -6.60 -15.02 2.20
CA PHE A 8 -7.86 -14.57 2.74
C PHE A 8 -8.55 -13.65 1.74
N SER A 9 -9.85 -13.81 1.58
CA SER A 9 -10.66 -12.94 0.72
C SER A 9 -11.97 -12.61 1.40
N TYR A 10 -12.36 -11.34 1.32
CA TYR A 10 -13.66 -10.84 1.75
C TYR A 10 -14.05 -9.70 0.82
N LYS A 11 -15.24 -9.74 0.22
CA LYS A 11 -15.68 -8.77 -0.81
C LYS A 11 -14.55 -8.46 -1.83
N GLU A 12 -14.19 -7.20 -2.04
CA GLU A 12 -13.12 -6.75 -2.95
C GLU A 12 -11.68 -6.90 -2.40
N THR A 13 -11.49 -7.30 -1.13
CA THR A 13 -10.12 -7.47 -0.56
C THR A 13 -9.73 -8.92 -0.67
N ALA A 14 -8.63 -9.19 -1.38
CA ALA A 14 -8.02 -10.49 -1.50
C ALA A 14 -6.54 -10.37 -1.17
N VAL A 15 -6.11 -10.99 -0.07
CA VAL A 15 -4.75 -10.85 0.45
C VAL A 15 -4.00 -12.17 0.48
N THR A 16 -2.70 -12.10 0.25
CA THR A 16 -1.74 -13.14 0.64
C THR A 16 -1.08 -12.72 1.95
N ILE A 17 -1.04 -13.63 2.92
CA ILE A 17 -0.52 -13.38 4.27
C ILE A 17 0.65 -14.31 4.52
N LEU A 18 1.82 -13.77 4.91
CA LEU A 18 2.93 -14.57 5.45
C LEU A 18 3.03 -14.36 6.95
N ALA A 19 2.97 -15.46 7.70
CA ALA A 19 3.00 -15.46 9.16
C ALA A 19 3.67 -16.73 9.70
N GLU A 20 4.17 -16.69 10.93
CA GLU A 20 4.83 -17.85 11.57
C GLU A 20 3.84 -18.99 11.84
N ASP A 21 2.64 -18.66 12.30
CA ASP A 21 1.60 -19.62 12.65
C ASP A 21 0.18 -19.06 12.42
N GLU A 22 -0.82 -19.89 12.73
CA GLU A 22 -2.23 -19.61 12.49
C GLU A 22 -2.80 -18.52 13.41
N SER A 23 -2.22 -18.30 14.59
CA SER A 23 -2.69 -17.25 15.51
C SER A 23 -2.42 -15.85 14.95
N PHE A 24 -1.29 -15.66 14.26
CA PHE A 24 -0.98 -14.42 13.55
C PHE A 24 -1.81 -14.26 12.28
N PHE A 25 -2.14 -15.35 11.59
CA PHE A 25 -3.10 -15.31 10.48
C PHE A 25 -4.49 -14.85 10.94
N GLU A 26 -5.01 -15.39 12.05
CA GLU A 26 -6.28 -14.92 12.61
C GLU A 26 -6.23 -13.45 13.04
N THR A 27 -5.11 -13.02 13.62
CA THR A 27 -4.88 -11.61 13.99
C THR A 27 -4.96 -10.72 12.76
N ALA A 28 -4.30 -11.10 11.67
CA ALA A 28 -4.35 -10.38 10.40
C ALA A 28 -5.78 -10.30 9.85
N VAL A 29 -6.51 -11.41 9.82
CA VAL A 29 -7.90 -11.45 9.32
C VAL A 29 -8.81 -10.53 10.14
N LYS A 30 -8.73 -10.58 11.47
CA LYS A 30 -9.49 -9.69 12.37
C LYS A 30 -9.14 -8.22 12.11
N ALA A 31 -7.86 -7.91 11.92
CA ALA A 31 -7.39 -6.56 11.63
C ALA A 31 -7.90 -6.04 10.28
N ILE A 32 -7.84 -6.86 9.23
CA ILE A 32 -8.35 -6.52 7.88
C ILE A 32 -9.85 -6.22 7.93
N LEU A 33 -10.64 -7.10 8.56
CA LEU A 33 -12.09 -6.89 8.69
C LEU A 33 -12.42 -5.62 9.48
N ARG A 34 -11.66 -5.33 10.55
CA ARG A 34 -11.81 -4.09 11.34
C ARG A 34 -11.49 -2.85 10.50
N ALA A 35 -10.34 -2.85 9.83
CA ALA A 35 -9.91 -1.76 8.96
C ALA A 35 -10.97 -1.44 7.91
N ARG A 36 -11.47 -2.48 7.24
CA ARG A 36 -12.49 -2.36 6.22
C ARG A 36 -13.80 -1.81 6.77
N ASN A 37 -14.26 -2.31 7.91
CA ASN A 37 -15.48 -1.81 8.55
C ASN A 37 -15.34 -0.33 8.93
N GLU A 38 -14.18 0.11 9.43
CA GLU A 38 -13.91 1.51 9.75
C GLU A 38 -14.04 2.40 8.51
N ILE A 39 -13.48 1.97 7.37
CA ILE A 39 -13.61 2.67 6.08
C ILE A 39 -15.06 2.70 5.60
N GLU A 40 -15.75 1.55 5.60
CA GLU A 40 -17.15 1.45 5.14
C GLU A 40 -18.09 2.34 5.95
N VAL A 41 -17.93 2.39 7.28
CA VAL A 41 -18.70 3.27 8.15
C VAL A 41 -18.40 4.73 7.84
N TYR A 42 -17.12 5.09 7.65
CA TYR A 42 -16.74 6.46 7.32
C TYR A 42 -17.30 6.92 5.96
N VAL A 43 -17.22 6.06 4.94
CA VAL A 43 -17.73 6.33 3.59
C VAL A 43 -19.24 6.54 3.59
N LYS A 44 -20.00 5.78 4.40
CA LYS A 44 -21.45 5.99 4.53
C LYS A 44 -21.80 7.39 5.02
N LEU A 45 -21.00 7.95 5.93
CA LEU A 45 -21.18 9.30 6.47
C LEU A 45 -20.57 10.37 5.57
N ASN A 46 -19.57 10.01 4.75
CA ASN A 46 -18.82 10.91 3.88
C ASN A 46 -18.69 10.32 2.46
N PRO A 47 -19.77 10.24 1.66
CA PRO A 47 -19.73 9.53 0.36
C PRO A 47 -18.69 10.09 -0.62
N TYR A 48 -18.36 11.38 -0.53
CA TYR A 48 -17.34 12.02 -1.36
C TYR A 48 -15.94 11.40 -1.16
N PHE A 49 -15.68 10.75 -0.02
CA PHE A 49 -14.44 10.02 0.24
C PHE A 49 -14.17 8.92 -0.78
N LEU A 50 -15.22 8.27 -1.29
CA LEU A 50 -15.09 7.16 -2.23
C LEU A 50 -14.70 7.62 -3.65
N ILE A 51 -15.16 8.80 -4.06
CA ILE A 51 -15.11 9.25 -5.46
C ILE A 51 -14.12 10.39 -5.71
N SER A 52 -13.54 10.95 -4.67
CA SER A 52 -12.60 12.06 -4.83
C SER A 52 -11.27 11.54 -5.38
N TYR A 53 -10.75 12.23 -6.39
CA TYR A 53 -9.40 12.05 -6.92
C TYR A 53 -8.41 13.09 -6.37
N GLU A 54 -8.88 13.98 -5.51
CA GLU A 54 -8.10 15.04 -4.86
C GLU A 54 -8.03 14.81 -3.35
N PRO A 55 -7.05 15.39 -2.65
CA PRO A 55 -7.00 15.32 -1.21
C PRO A 55 -8.26 15.92 -0.58
N ILE A 56 -8.83 15.22 0.39
CA ILE A 56 -9.93 15.72 1.19
C ILE A 56 -9.58 15.77 2.68
N GLY A 57 -10.21 16.68 3.40
CA GLY A 57 -10.06 16.79 4.84
C GLY A 57 -10.61 15.54 5.56
N CYS A 58 -9.90 15.12 6.61
CA CYS A 58 -10.33 14.05 7.51
C CYS A 58 -11.30 14.65 8.54
N ARG A 59 -12.61 14.55 8.32
CA ARG A 59 -13.63 15.10 9.22
C ARG A 59 -14.21 13.98 10.06
N ASN A 60 -14.24 14.13 11.38
CA ASN A 60 -14.81 13.13 12.30
C ASN A 60 -14.20 11.71 12.14
N CYS A 61 -12.95 11.62 11.68
CA CYS A 61 -12.21 10.36 11.65
C CYS A 61 -11.58 10.09 13.02
N ARG A 62 -11.37 8.80 13.34
CA ARG A 62 -10.71 8.41 14.58
C ARG A 62 -9.23 8.81 14.52
N ILE A 63 -8.73 9.46 15.58
CA ILE A 63 -7.30 9.74 15.75
C ILE A 63 -6.54 8.41 15.82
N GLY A 64 -5.47 8.27 15.04
CA GLY A 64 -4.73 7.03 14.83
C GLY A 64 -5.56 5.94 14.14
N GLY A 65 -6.61 6.32 13.43
CA GLY A 65 -7.46 5.43 12.64
C GLY A 65 -6.94 5.23 11.22
N ILE A 66 -7.44 4.20 10.54
CA ILE A 66 -7.03 3.90 9.16
C ILE A 66 -7.44 5.02 8.20
N VAL A 67 -8.59 5.66 8.45
CA VAL A 67 -9.10 6.77 7.62
C VAL A 67 -8.19 7.99 7.73
N GLU A 68 -7.66 8.28 8.92
CA GLU A 68 -6.70 9.38 9.11
C GLU A 68 -5.41 9.13 8.34
N GLU A 69 -4.88 7.90 8.41
CA GLU A 69 -3.70 7.49 7.64
C GLU A 69 -3.93 7.60 6.12
N MET A 70 -5.09 7.17 5.62
CA MET A 70 -5.46 7.32 4.21
C MET A 70 -5.53 8.79 3.79
N CYS A 71 -6.18 9.66 4.59
CA CYS A 71 -6.24 11.09 4.33
C CYS A 71 -4.85 11.76 4.34
N LYS A 72 -3.97 11.33 5.25
CA LYS A 72 -2.60 11.81 5.33
C LYS A 72 -1.80 11.41 4.09
N ALA A 73 -1.86 10.13 3.70
CA ALA A 73 -1.18 9.63 2.50
C ALA A 73 -1.68 10.35 1.23
N ALA A 74 -2.99 10.48 1.07
CA ALA A 74 -3.62 11.22 -0.02
C ALA A 74 -3.13 12.68 -0.11
N ARG A 75 -3.05 13.38 1.02
CA ARG A 75 -2.54 14.76 1.07
C ARG A 75 -1.08 14.84 0.63
N LEU A 76 -0.23 13.92 1.08
CA LEU A 76 1.19 13.91 0.74
C LEU A 76 1.41 13.63 -0.75
N ALA A 77 0.65 12.68 -1.32
CA ALA A 77 0.76 12.28 -2.72
C ALA A 77 -0.10 13.14 -3.68
N ASN A 78 -0.92 14.04 -3.16
CA ASN A 78 -1.88 14.86 -3.90
C ASN A 78 -2.85 14.02 -4.76
N VAL A 79 -3.48 13.02 -4.13
CA VAL A 79 -4.48 12.11 -4.73
C VAL A 79 -5.69 11.97 -3.81
N GLY A 80 -6.70 11.23 -4.25
CA GLY A 80 -7.85 10.84 -3.41
C GLY A 80 -7.49 9.82 -2.33
N PRO A 81 -8.19 9.78 -1.17
CA PRO A 81 -7.92 8.81 -0.09
C PRO A 81 -7.99 7.34 -0.53
N MET A 82 -8.89 7.01 -1.45
CA MET A 82 -9.05 5.65 -1.94
C MET A 82 -7.83 5.13 -2.72
N ALA A 83 -6.95 6.01 -3.19
CA ALA A 83 -5.68 5.64 -3.82
C ALA A 83 -4.65 5.06 -2.83
N SER A 84 -4.98 4.95 -1.55
CA SER A 84 -4.12 4.38 -0.50
C SER A 84 -4.76 3.21 0.23
N VAL A 85 -5.96 2.77 -0.21
CA VAL A 85 -6.81 1.87 0.57
C VAL A 85 -6.18 0.49 0.75
N ALA A 86 -5.51 -0.02 -0.28
CA ALA A 86 -4.98 -1.37 -0.27
C ALA A 86 -3.74 -1.44 0.62
N GLY A 87 -2.82 -0.49 0.45
CA GLY A 87 -1.66 -0.30 1.31
C GLY A 87 -2.04 0.02 2.76
N ALA A 88 -3.04 0.87 3.00
CA ALA A 88 -3.49 1.20 4.35
C ALA A 88 -4.04 -0.03 5.10
N ILE A 89 -4.84 -0.87 4.44
CA ILE A 89 -5.35 -2.12 5.03
C ILE A 89 -4.20 -3.10 5.31
N ALA A 90 -3.26 -3.23 4.37
CA ALA A 90 -2.10 -4.10 4.53
C ALA A 90 -1.23 -3.67 5.72
N GLN A 91 -0.92 -2.38 5.82
CA GLN A 91 -0.14 -1.83 6.92
C GLN A 91 -0.83 -2.02 8.26
N PHE A 92 -2.14 -1.72 8.33
CA PHE A 92 -2.90 -1.86 9.56
C PHE A 92 -2.89 -3.31 10.07
N ALA A 93 -2.97 -4.29 9.16
CA ALA A 93 -2.91 -5.70 9.51
C ALA A 93 -1.50 -6.13 9.98
N VAL A 94 -0.44 -5.68 9.31
CA VAL A 94 0.96 -5.91 9.76
C VAL A 94 1.17 -5.33 11.15
N ASP A 95 0.74 -4.09 11.38
CA ASP A 95 0.91 -3.42 12.67
C ASP A 95 0.24 -4.23 13.80
N LYS A 96 -0.95 -4.79 13.56
CA LYS A 96 -1.64 -5.65 14.53
C LYS A 96 -0.97 -7.01 14.74
N MET A 97 -0.36 -7.59 13.71
CA MET A 97 0.43 -8.82 13.87
C MET A 97 1.68 -8.56 14.71
N VAL A 98 2.37 -7.46 14.48
CA VAL A 98 3.58 -7.05 15.22
C VAL A 98 3.24 -6.73 16.68
N GLU A 99 2.14 -6.00 16.93
CA GLU A 99 1.63 -5.76 18.29
C GLU A 99 1.33 -7.08 19.05
N SER A 100 0.93 -8.13 18.34
CA SER A 100 0.72 -9.47 18.89
C SER A 100 2.01 -10.29 19.03
N GLY A 101 3.18 -9.76 18.62
CA GLY A 101 4.49 -10.40 18.78
C GLY A 101 5.03 -11.16 17.57
N ALA A 102 4.48 -10.94 16.36
CA ALA A 102 4.99 -11.56 15.14
C ALA A 102 6.40 -11.05 14.81
N LYS A 103 7.34 -11.95 14.52
CA LYS A 103 8.68 -11.59 14.01
C LYS A 103 8.72 -11.46 12.49
N ILE A 104 7.73 -12.05 11.83
CA ILE A 104 7.47 -11.88 10.41
C ILE A 104 5.97 -11.69 10.18
N ALA A 105 5.63 -10.57 9.57
CA ALA A 105 4.28 -10.21 9.17
C ALA A 105 4.35 -9.58 7.78
N VAL A 106 3.80 -10.26 6.79
CA VAL A 106 3.70 -9.75 5.42
C VAL A 106 2.27 -9.83 4.96
N ILE A 107 1.73 -8.71 4.50
CA ILE A 107 0.40 -8.63 3.89
C ILE A 107 0.58 -8.07 2.49
N ASP A 108 0.29 -8.88 1.49
CA ASP A 108 0.19 -8.48 0.09
C ASP A 108 -1.29 -8.35 -0.27
N ASN A 109 -1.74 -7.11 -0.49
CA ASN A 109 -3.10 -6.77 -0.88
C ASN A 109 -3.14 -6.32 -2.34
N GLY A 110 -2.95 -7.27 -3.26
CA GLY A 110 -3.09 -7.02 -4.69
C GLY A 110 -1.91 -6.30 -5.34
N GLY A 111 -0.70 -6.43 -4.78
CA GLY A 111 0.49 -5.69 -5.21
C GLY A 111 0.94 -4.60 -4.24
N ASP A 112 0.11 -4.29 -3.25
CA ASP A 112 0.43 -3.39 -2.15
C ASP A 112 0.83 -4.17 -0.91
N ILE A 113 2.14 -4.22 -0.69
CA ILE A 113 2.77 -5.13 0.25
C ILE A 113 3.30 -4.34 1.45
N ALA A 114 2.79 -4.66 2.64
CA ALA A 114 3.36 -4.21 3.91
C ALA A 114 4.20 -5.33 4.54
N ILE A 115 5.36 -4.99 5.08
CA ILE A 115 6.38 -5.94 5.54
C ILE A 115 6.93 -5.51 6.90
N HIS A 116 6.90 -6.45 7.84
CA HIS A 116 7.75 -6.51 9.02
C HIS A 116 8.48 -7.86 8.99
N SER A 117 9.81 -7.87 9.12
CA SER A 117 10.56 -9.12 9.12
C SER A 117 11.92 -9.01 9.81
N ASP A 118 12.23 -9.98 10.67
CA ASP A 118 13.56 -10.17 11.27
C ASP A 118 14.57 -10.87 10.33
N ARG A 119 14.21 -11.11 9.06
CA ARG A 119 15.03 -11.80 8.06
C ARG A 119 14.84 -11.20 6.68
N GLU A 120 15.75 -11.56 5.78
CA GLU A 120 15.68 -11.13 4.39
C GLU A 120 14.51 -11.80 3.65
N LEU A 121 13.80 -11.02 2.83
CA LEU A 121 12.72 -11.47 1.97
C LEU A 121 12.98 -11.09 0.52
N ARG A 122 12.53 -11.95 -0.40
CA ARG A 122 12.57 -11.67 -1.83
C ARG A 122 11.17 -11.34 -2.33
N ILE A 123 10.97 -10.12 -2.81
CA ILE A 123 9.69 -9.60 -3.29
C ILE A 123 9.74 -9.47 -4.81
N GLY A 124 8.98 -10.30 -5.53
CA GLY A 124 8.87 -10.18 -6.98
C GLY A 124 7.99 -8.99 -7.37
N ILE A 125 8.41 -8.22 -8.38
CA ILE A 125 7.60 -7.14 -8.95
C ILE A 125 6.94 -7.66 -10.23
N TYR A 126 5.61 -7.77 -10.24
CA TYR A 126 4.85 -8.21 -11.43
C TYR A 126 4.33 -7.00 -12.23
N PRO A 127 4.30 -7.03 -13.58
CA PRO A 127 4.63 -8.13 -14.51
C PRO A 127 6.11 -8.24 -14.91
N SER A 128 7.06 -7.75 -14.11
CA SER A 128 8.49 -7.85 -14.42
C SER A 128 9.09 -9.22 -14.02
N LYS A 129 10.33 -9.48 -14.46
CA LYS A 129 11.16 -10.60 -13.95
C LYS A 129 12.15 -10.15 -12.86
N ILE A 130 11.92 -8.99 -12.27
CA ILE A 130 12.77 -8.39 -11.24
C ILE A 130 12.22 -8.75 -9.87
N ALA A 131 13.12 -8.96 -8.92
CA ALA A 131 12.77 -9.08 -7.51
C ALA A 131 13.63 -8.12 -6.67
N LEU A 132 12.99 -7.52 -5.68
CA LEU A 132 13.64 -6.74 -4.64
C LEU A 132 14.12 -7.67 -3.54
N LEU A 133 15.34 -7.44 -3.08
CA LEU A 133 15.87 -8.07 -1.88
C LEU A 133 15.65 -7.12 -0.71
N VAL A 134 14.74 -7.48 0.19
CA VAL A 134 14.35 -6.67 1.34
C VAL A 134 15.08 -7.22 2.57
N PRO A 135 16.05 -6.47 3.14
CA PRO A 135 16.74 -6.91 4.35
C PRO A 135 15.78 -6.93 5.56
N PRO A 136 16.18 -7.52 6.69
CA PRO A 136 15.45 -7.41 7.95
C PRO A 136 15.04 -5.94 8.21
N SER A 137 13.75 -5.72 8.41
CA SER A 137 13.16 -4.39 8.48
C SER A 137 11.99 -4.40 9.44
N ASP A 138 11.98 -3.46 10.37
CA ASP A 138 10.86 -3.28 11.30
C ASP A 138 9.59 -2.82 10.57
N ARG A 139 9.76 -2.04 9.50
CA ARG A 139 8.66 -1.49 8.72
C ARG A 139 9.13 -1.09 7.32
N ILE A 140 8.62 -1.77 6.31
CA ILE A 140 8.83 -1.40 4.92
C ILE A 140 7.62 -1.81 4.07
N ALA A 141 7.36 -1.07 3.01
CA ALA A 141 6.28 -1.30 2.10
C ALA A 141 6.77 -1.24 0.66
N VAL A 142 6.20 -2.08 -0.19
CA VAL A 142 6.39 -2.09 -1.65
C VAL A 142 5.01 -2.07 -2.27
N CYS A 143 4.62 -0.95 -2.87
CA CYS A 143 3.30 -0.76 -3.45
C CYS A 143 3.43 -0.47 -4.94
N THR A 144 2.49 -1.01 -5.72
CA THR A 144 2.59 -0.98 -7.17
C THR A 144 1.25 -0.59 -7.78
N SER A 145 1.24 0.52 -8.50
CA SER A 145 0.09 0.92 -9.30
C SER A 145 0.27 0.43 -10.73
N SER A 146 -0.79 -0.14 -11.32
CA SER A 146 -0.79 -0.53 -12.73
C SER A 146 -2.06 0.01 -13.40
N GLY A 147 -1.92 0.53 -14.62
CA GLY A 147 -3.09 0.98 -15.40
C GLY A 147 -3.92 -0.14 -16.02
N LYS A 148 -3.49 -1.41 -15.87
CA LYS A 148 -4.06 -2.57 -16.59
C LYS A 148 -4.62 -3.67 -15.68
N ILE A 149 -4.27 -3.71 -14.38
CA ILE A 149 -4.63 -4.79 -13.47
C ILE A 149 -5.15 -4.22 -12.14
N GLY A 150 -6.46 -4.38 -11.90
CA GLY A 150 -7.15 -3.96 -10.67
C GLY A 150 -8.37 -3.05 -10.94
N PRO A 151 -9.24 -2.82 -9.94
CA PRO A 151 -10.43 -1.95 -10.08
C PRO A 151 -10.09 -0.44 -10.01
N SER A 152 -8.83 -0.10 -9.72
CA SER A 152 -8.37 1.27 -9.55
C SER A 152 -8.21 1.99 -10.89
N VAL A 153 -8.80 3.18 -11.00
CA VAL A 153 -8.67 4.04 -12.19
C VAL A 153 -7.29 4.71 -12.16
N SER A 154 -6.41 4.31 -13.08
CA SER A 154 -5.17 5.02 -13.40
C SER A 154 -5.39 5.93 -14.61
N PHE A 155 -4.86 7.14 -14.55
CA PHE A 155 -4.95 8.14 -15.63
C PHE A 155 -3.71 8.17 -16.54
N GLY A 156 -2.65 7.45 -16.19
CA GLY A 156 -1.39 7.43 -16.96
C GLY A 156 -1.16 6.14 -17.75
N LEU A 157 -0.07 6.12 -18.53
CA LEU A 157 0.31 5.04 -19.45
C LEU A 157 1.37 4.09 -18.88
N ALA A 158 1.75 4.25 -17.60
CA ALA A 158 2.70 3.34 -16.96
C ALA A 158 2.20 1.89 -16.99
N ASP A 159 3.05 0.97 -17.44
CA ASP A 159 2.79 -0.47 -17.32
C ASP A 159 2.76 -0.89 -15.84
N SER A 160 3.64 -0.31 -15.04
CA SER A 160 3.75 -0.47 -13.59
C SER A 160 4.52 0.71 -13.02
N ALA A 161 4.08 1.23 -11.87
CA ALA A 161 4.80 2.23 -11.08
C ALA A 161 4.92 1.70 -9.65
N THR A 162 6.15 1.41 -9.20
CA THR A 162 6.40 0.81 -7.89
C THR A 162 7.07 1.81 -6.97
N VAL A 163 6.56 1.95 -5.75
CA VAL A 163 7.09 2.84 -4.72
C VAL A 163 7.43 2.05 -3.46
N ILE A 164 8.59 2.35 -2.88
CA ILE A 164 9.04 1.79 -1.62
C ILE A 164 9.00 2.87 -0.55
N ALA A 165 8.35 2.62 0.59
CA ALA A 165 8.30 3.54 1.73
C ALA A 165 8.24 2.78 3.06
N GLU A 166 8.26 3.48 4.20
CA GLU A 166 8.03 2.86 5.51
C GLU A 166 6.56 2.60 5.82
N ASN A 167 5.64 3.31 5.16
CA ASN A 167 4.21 3.18 5.40
C ASN A 167 3.53 2.79 4.09
N ALA A 168 2.81 1.66 4.07
CA ALA A 168 2.19 1.18 2.85
C ALA A 168 1.05 2.07 2.34
N ALA A 169 0.33 2.79 3.21
CA ALA A 169 -0.65 3.79 2.74
C ALA A 169 0.03 4.91 1.94
N ILE A 170 1.20 5.36 2.41
CA ILE A 170 2.03 6.34 1.70
C ILE A 170 2.53 5.73 0.38
N ALA A 171 3.16 4.55 0.42
CA ALA A 171 3.69 3.92 -0.78
C ALA A 171 2.61 3.73 -1.86
N ASP A 172 1.41 3.26 -1.51
CA ASP A 172 0.27 3.06 -2.40
C ASP A 172 -0.23 4.38 -3.02
N ALA A 173 -0.42 5.41 -2.19
CA ALA A 173 -0.81 6.74 -2.68
C ALA A 173 0.23 7.33 -3.66
N PHE A 174 1.52 7.19 -3.34
CA PHE A 174 2.61 7.66 -4.19
C PHE A 174 2.75 6.82 -5.47
N ALA A 175 2.53 5.50 -5.41
CA ALA A 175 2.52 4.65 -6.60
C ALA A 175 1.41 5.06 -7.56
N THR A 176 0.22 5.35 -7.04
CA THR A 176 -0.89 5.89 -7.85
C THR A 176 -0.55 7.27 -8.42
N ALA A 177 0.04 8.18 -7.61
CA ALA A 177 0.43 9.50 -8.07
C ALA A 177 1.49 9.45 -9.19
N LEU A 178 2.49 8.57 -9.06
CA LEU A 178 3.51 8.34 -10.08
C LEU A 178 2.88 7.76 -11.35
N GLY A 179 2.05 6.74 -11.21
CA GLY A 179 1.32 6.12 -12.32
C GLY A 179 0.52 7.15 -13.13
N ASN A 180 -0.14 8.09 -12.45
CA ASN A 180 -0.91 9.17 -13.09
C ASN A 180 -0.03 10.25 -13.77
N GLN A 181 1.22 10.43 -13.35
CA GLN A 181 2.15 11.40 -13.96
C GLN A 181 2.78 10.88 -15.25
N ILE A 182 2.94 9.56 -15.38
CA ILE A 182 3.54 8.94 -16.55
C ILE A 182 2.57 8.99 -17.72
N ARG A 183 2.98 9.66 -18.80
CA ARG A 183 2.24 9.76 -20.07
C ARG A 183 2.97 8.96 -21.16
N ASP A 184 2.69 9.27 -22.42
CA ASP A 184 3.39 8.67 -23.55
C ASP A 184 4.80 9.27 -23.64
N PHE A 185 5.70 8.72 -22.81
CA PHE A 185 7.05 9.23 -22.60
C PHE A 185 8.08 8.37 -23.33
N GLY A 186 9.03 9.04 -23.97
CA GLY A 186 10.29 8.40 -24.35
C GLY A 186 11.15 8.08 -23.12
N LYS A 187 12.20 7.27 -23.32
CA LYS A 187 13.09 6.82 -22.22
C LYS A 187 13.61 7.99 -21.36
N VAL A 188 14.08 9.07 -21.99
CA VAL A 188 14.67 10.23 -21.30
C VAL A 188 13.61 10.96 -20.46
N GLU A 189 12.40 11.13 -20.99
CA GLU A 189 11.30 11.79 -20.28
C GLU A 189 10.84 10.97 -19.08
N LEU A 190 10.81 9.63 -19.22
CA LEU A 190 10.52 8.72 -18.13
C LEU A 190 11.57 8.80 -17.03
N GLU A 191 12.86 8.74 -17.38
CA GLU A 191 13.97 8.84 -16.42
C GLU A 191 13.93 10.18 -15.66
N ASN A 192 13.66 11.29 -16.36
CA ASN A 192 13.51 12.60 -15.74
C ASN A 192 12.29 12.67 -14.81
N CYS A 193 11.13 12.20 -15.26
CA CYS A 193 9.89 12.19 -14.46
C CYS A 193 10.08 11.39 -13.16
N VAL A 194 10.65 10.19 -13.24
CA VAL A 194 10.93 9.34 -12.08
C VAL A 194 11.97 9.98 -11.16
N GLY A 195 13.03 10.56 -11.71
CA GLY A 195 14.07 11.25 -10.95
C GLY A 195 13.58 12.50 -10.20
N GLU A 196 12.74 13.31 -10.84
CA GLU A 196 12.09 14.47 -10.23
C GLU A 196 11.09 14.05 -9.15
N PHE A 197 10.28 13.02 -9.44
CA PHE A 197 9.33 12.47 -8.49
C PHE A 197 10.02 11.97 -7.22
N TYR A 198 11.11 11.21 -7.37
CA TYR A 198 11.92 10.78 -6.24
C TYR A 198 12.49 11.98 -5.47
N SER A 199 13.12 12.91 -6.16
CA SER A 199 13.79 14.06 -5.55
C SER A 199 12.85 14.93 -4.73
N LYS A 200 11.63 15.15 -5.23
CA LYS A 200 10.56 15.91 -4.56
C LYS A 200 10.03 15.21 -3.30
N ASN A 201 10.00 13.88 -3.31
CA ASN A 201 9.28 13.07 -2.33
C ASN A 201 10.20 12.24 -1.42
N ARG A 202 11.52 12.36 -1.53
CA ARG A 202 12.55 11.59 -0.80
C ARG A 202 12.44 11.58 0.73
N ASN A 203 11.68 12.52 1.30
CA ASN A 203 11.41 12.56 2.75
C ASN A 203 10.32 11.55 3.17
N TYR A 204 9.54 11.03 2.21
CA TYR A 204 8.40 10.13 2.45
C TYR A 204 8.60 8.74 1.83
N ILE A 205 9.44 8.64 0.79
CA ILE A 205 9.68 7.40 0.05
C ILE A 205 11.17 7.06 0.03
N LYS A 206 11.48 5.76 0.02
CA LYS A 206 12.86 5.23 -0.01
C LYS A 206 13.36 5.00 -1.43
N ALA A 207 12.49 4.58 -2.36
CA ALA A 207 12.83 4.35 -3.75
C ALA A 207 11.58 4.32 -4.64
N VAL A 208 11.82 4.42 -5.95
CA VAL A 208 10.82 4.30 -7.02
C VAL A 208 11.37 3.44 -8.15
N LEU A 209 10.51 2.64 -8.79
CA LEU A 209 10.82 1.80 -9.94
C LEU A 209 9.71 1.89 -11.00
#